data_AF-A0A1Y4CTM7-F1
#
_entry.id   AF-A0A1Y4CTM7-F1
#
_cell.length_a   1.000
_cell.length_b   1.000
_cell.length_c   1.000
_cell.angle_alpha   90.00
_cell.angle_beta   90.00
_cell.angle_gamma   90.00
#
_symmetry.space_group_name_H-M   'P 1'
#
loop_
_entity.id
_entity.type
_entity.pdbx_description
1 polymer ?
#
loop_
_entity_poly.entity_id
_entity_poly.type
_entity_poly.pdbx_seq_one_letter_code
_entity_poly.pdbx_strand_id
1 'polypeptide(L)'
;MAERLTEELLDELLSTSDLEEYLERNEPGRRTLSEYLNQLLAEKGLERSRVVRMANLNDTFGYQIFQGTRNPSRDKVLQIAFAMALTLRETNRALTAAGVSELYCKDRRDAIIIFCLDRGCSLQKVNEELYRFGEKTIC
;
A
#
# COMPACT_ATOMS: atom_id res chain seq x y z
N MET A 1 5.18 13.06 9.31
CA MET A 1 6.38 13.61 8.64
C MET A 1 6.28 13.30 7.16
N ALA A 2 6.53 14.28 6.29
CA ALA A 2 6.53 14.09 4.85
C ALA A 2 7.81 13.32 4.47
N GLU A 3 7.65 12.05 4.10
CA GLU A 3 8.75 11.21 3.62
C GLU A 3 9.28 11.75 2.28
N ARG A 4 10.60 11.83 2.17
CA ARG A 4 11.35 12.37 1.04
C ARG A 4 11.22 11.50 -0.20
N LEU A 5 11.41 12.09 -1.38
CA LEU A 5 11.30 11.37 -2.65
C LEU A 5 12.41 10.33 -2.76
N THR A 6 12.13 9.18 -3.38
CA THR A 6 13.12 8.10 -3.59
C THR A 6 14.35 8.58 -4.36
N GLU A 7 14.17 9.52 -5.29
CA GLU A 7 15.28 10.15 -6.04
C GLU A 7 16.18 11.00 -5.14
N GLU A 8 15.59 11.80 -4.23
CA GLU A 8 16.37 12.62 -3.29
C GLU A 8 17.17 11.78 -2.29
N LEU A 9 16.59 10.67 -1.81
CA LEU A 9 17.27 9.74 -0.92
C LEU A 9 18.36 8.96 -1.66
N LEU A 10 18.13 8.63 -2.93
CA LEU A 10 19.14 7.97 -3.77
C LEU A 10 20.33 8.90 -4.03
N ASP A 11 20.08 10.16 -4.38
CA ASP A 11 21.13 11.15 -4.59
C ASP A 11 21.92 11.39 -3.30
N GLU A 12 21.27 11.42 -2.14
CA GLU A 12 21.93 11.51 -0.83
C GLU A 12 22.79 10.28 -0.53
N LEU A 13 22.28 9.06 -0.78
CA LEU A 13 23.04 7.83 -0.62
C LEU A 13 24.29 7.81 -1.51
N LEU A 14 24.16 8.20 -2.78
CA LEU A 14 25.25 8.18 -3.75
C LEU A 14 26.28 9.30 -3.51
N SER A 15 25.89 10.38 -2.83
CA SER A 15 26.76 11.51 -2.49
C SER A 15 27.38 11.41 -1.10
N THR A 16 26.92 10.48 -0.25
CA THR A 16 27.46 10.33 1.10
C THR A 16 28.87 9.76 1.08
N SER A 17 29.77 10.33 1.88
CA SER A 17 31.11 9.78 2.14
C SER A 17 31.14 8.83 3.34
N ASP A 18 30.06 8.83 4.15
CA ASP A 18 29.90 8.00 5.34
C ASP A 18 28.57 7.23 5.25
N LEU A 19 28.70 5.91 5.07
CA LEU A 19 27.55 5.01 4.93
C LEU A 19 26.91 4.69 6.29
N GLU A 20 27.67 4.67 7.39
CA GLU A 20 27.15 4.42 8.74
C GLU A 20 26.24 5.57 9.17
N GLU A 21 26.68 6.82 8.97
CA GLU A 21 25.86 8.01 9.25
C GLU A 21 24.57 8.02 8.41
N TYR A 22 24.66 7.67 7.13
CA TYR A 22 23.48 7.59 6.26
C TYR A 22 22.47 6.55 6.75
N LEU A 23 22.94 5.35 7.13
CA LEU A 23 22.10 4.26 7.60
C LEU A 23 21.45 4.56 8.96
N GLU A 24 22.17 5.19 9.88
CA GLU A 24 21.61 5.64 11.17
C GLU A 24 20.56 6.74 10.99
N ARG A 25 20.77 7.66 10.04
CA ARG A 25 19.89 8.80 9.82
C ARG A 25 18.63 8.47 9.02
N ASN A 26 18.73 7.55 8.07
CA ASN A 26 17.62 7.21 7.16
C ASN A 26 16.92 5.89 7.52
N GLU A 27 17.47 5.08 8.44
CA GLU A 27 16.97 3.75 8.85
C GLU A 27 16.20 3.01 7.74
N PRO A 28 16.86 2.68 6.60
CA PRO A 28 16.20 2.02 5.49
C PRO A 28 15.63 0.66 5.93
N GLY A 29 14.30 0.57 6.02
CA GLY A 29 13.58 -0.69 6.23
C GLY A 29 12.74 -0.83 7.51
N ARG A 30 12.51 0.22 8.30
CA ARG A 30 11.99 0.00 9.66
C ARG A 30 10.49 -0.28 9.81
N ARG A 31 9.65 0.03 8.81
CA ARG A 31 8.19 -0.09 9.01
C ARG A 31 7.60 -1.29 8.29
N THR A 32 7.12 -2.24 9.07
CA THR A 32 6.33 -3.37 8.57
C THR A 32 4.98 -2.89 8.01
N LEU A 33 4.39 -3.68 7.12
CA LEU A 33 3.01 -3.44 6.65
C LEU A 33 2.04 -3.26 7.82
N SER A 34 2.15 -4.12 8.84
CA SER A 34 1.27 -4.08 10.01
C SER A 34 1.35 -2.74 10.74
N GLU A 35 2.55 -2.27 11.04
CA GLU A 35 2.75 -0.98 11.72
C GLU A 35 2.22 0.19 10.88
N TYR A 36 2.43 0.14 9.56
CA TYR A 36 1.97 1.17 8.66
C TYR A 36 0.44 1.21 8.56
N LEU A 37 -0.21 0.05 8.39
CA LEU A 37 -1.67 -0.02 8.33
C LEU A 37 -2.32 0.39 9.65
N ASN A 38 -1.75 -0.01 10.80
CA ASN A 38 -2.26 0.41 12.11
C ASN A 38 -2.11 1.91 12.37
N GLN A 39 -1.03 2.53 11.90
CA GLN A 39 -0.91 3.99 11.91
C GLN A 39 -2.03 4.63 11.09
N LEU A 40 -2.24 4.17 9.85
CA LEU A 40 -3.28 4.72 8.97
C LEU A 40 -4.70 4.53 9.55
N LEU A 41 -4.97 3.43 10.26
CA LEU A 41 -6.22 3.25 10.99
C LEU A 41 -6.42 4.36 12.03
N ALA A 42 -5.40 4.64 12.83
CA ALA A 42 -5.46 5.67 13.87
C ALA A 42 -5.61 7.07 13.27
N GLU A 43 -4.82 7.41 12.25
CA GLU A 43 -4.85 8.73 11.60
C GLU A 43 -6.19 9.01 10.90
N LYS A 44 -6.81 7.98 10.31
CA LYS A 44 -8.09 8.11 9.59
C LYS A 44 -9.32 7.79 10.46
N GLY A 45 -9.13 7.44 11.73
CA GLY A 45 -10.23 7.06 12.63
C GLY A 45 -11.01 5.82 12.16
N LEU A 46 -10.32 4.86 11.53
CA LEU A 46 -10.94 3.66 10.96
C LEU A 46 -10.89 2.50 11.95
N GLU A 47 -11.99 1.75 12.04
CA GLU A 47 -12.01 0.50 12.79
C GLU A 47 -11.48 -0.67 11.94
N ARG A 48 -10.53 -1.43 12.51
CA ARG A 48 -9.92 -2.61 11.86
C ARG A 48 -10.97 -3.61 11.37
N SER A 49 -11.96 -3.92 12.18
CA SER A 49 -13.06 -4.84 11.87
C SER A 49 -13.83 -4.39 10.62
N ARG A 50 -14.15 -3.10 10.53
CA ARG A 50 -14.82 -2.49 9.38
C ARG A 50 -13.96 -2.56 8.14
N VAL A 51 -12.66 -2.26 8.25
CA VAL A 51 -11.73 -2.34 7.12
C VAL A 51 -11.61 -3.76 6.58
N VAL A 52 -11.44 -4.77 7.45
CA VAL A 52 -11.34 -6.17 7.04
C VAL A 52 -12.59 -6.62 6.27
N ARG A 53 -13.78 -6.23 6.76
CA ARG A 53 -15.06 -6.50 6.07
C ARG A 53 -15.16 -5.78 4.73
N MET A 54 -14.85 -4.47 4.68
CA MET A 54 -14.91 -3.67 3.45
C MET A 54 -13.88 -4.11 2.41
N ALA A 55 -12.75 -4.64 2.85
CA ALA A 55 -11.72 -5.22 1.99
C ALA A 55 -12.14 -6.58 1.42
N ASN A 56 -13.31 -7.14 1.77
CA ASN A 56 -13.73 -8.47 1.36
C ASN A 56 -12.67 -9.54 1.67
N LEU A 57 -12.11 -9.47 2.88
CA LEU A 57 -11.15 -10.43 3.41
C LEU A 57 -11.85 -11.36 4.41
N ASN A 58 -11.37 -12.60 4.49
CA ASN A 58 -11.72 -13.46 5.62
C ASN A 58 -11.21 -12.83 6.93
N ASP A 59 -12.04 -12.82 7.98
CA ASP A 59 -11.72 -12.16 9.24
C ASP A 59 -10.38 -12.62 9.81
N THR A 60 -10.16 -13.93 9.96
CA THR A 60 -8.91 -14.48 10.50
C THR A 60 -7.70 -14.00 9.70
N PHE A 61 -7.77 -14.08 8.38
CA PHE A 61 -6.69 -13.64 7.50
C PHE A 61 -6.43 -12.12 7.60
N GLY A 62 -7.49 -11.32 7.60
CA GLY A 62 -7.41 -9.87 7.72
C GLY A 62 -6.76 -9.45 9.04
N TYR A 63 -7.20 -10.01 10.17
CA TYR A 63 -6.62 -9.72 11.48
C TYR A 63 -5.14 -10.11 11.56
N GLN A 64 -4.75 -11.24 10.98
CA GLN A 64 -3.35 -11.66 10.95
C GLN A 64 -2.45 -10.69 10.17
N ILE A 65 -2.95 -10.05 9.11
CA ILE A 65 -2.20 -8.98 8.40
C ILE A 65 -1.96 -7.80 9.34
N PHE A 66 -3.01 -7.32 10.02
CA PHE A 66 -2.91 -6.19 10.97
C PHE A 66 -2.16 -6.55 12.27
N GLN A 67 -1.86 -7.82 12.50
CA GLN A 67 -0.99 -8.29 13.58
C GLN A 67 0.44 -8.53 13.11
N GLY A 68 0.71 -8.47 11.80
CA GLY A 68 2.03 -8.77 11.22
C GLY A 68 2.39 -10.26 11.22
N THR A 69 1.43 -11.15 11.46
CA THR A 69 1.64 -12.61 11.50
C THR A 69 1.38 -13.29 10.15
N ARG A 70 0.98 -12.52 9.13
CA ARG A 70 0.69 -13.01 7.79
C ARG A 70 1.15 -12.02 6.72
N ASN A 71 1.86 -12.52 5.71
CA ASN A 71 2.23 -11.76 4.52
C ASN A 71 1.12 -11.86 3.46
N PRO A 72 0.46 -10.75 3.08
CA PRO A 72 -0.56 -10.74 2.04
C PRO A 72 0.03 -10.76 0.63
N SER A 73 -0.76 -11.20 -0.36
CA SER A 73 -0.42 -10.97 -1.77
C SER A 73 -0.70 -9.52 -2.16
N ARG A 74 -0.18 -9.09 -3.33
CA ARG A 74 -0.41 -7.76 -3.89
C ARG A 74 -1.89 -7.39 -3.97
N ASP A 75 -2.72 -8.29 -4.48
CA ASP A 75 -4.16 -8.06 -4.59
C ASP A 75 -4.81 -7.88 -3.20
N LYS A 76 -4.37 -8.60 -2.17
CA LYS A 76 -4.88 -8.43 -0.79
C LYS A 76 -4.49 -7.07 -0.20
N VAL A 77 -3.30 -6.55 -0.51
CA VAL A 77 -2.91 -5.19 -0.13
C VAL A 77 -3.79 -4.15 -0.84
N LEU A 78 -4.06 -4.33 -2.13
CA LEU A 78 -4.96 -3.45 -2.89
C LEU A 78 -6.39 -3.48 -2.34
N GLN A 79 -6.91 -4.64 -1.95
CA GLN A 79 -8.21 -4.73 -1.27
C GLN A 79 -8.27 -3.84 -0.02
N ILE A 80 -7.22 -3.87 0.81
CA ILE A 80 -7.10 -3.02 2.00
C ILE A 80 -6.98 -1.54 1.61
N ALA A 81 -6.20 -1.23 0.58
CA ALA A 81 -6.02 0.14 0.10
C ALA A 81 -7.34 0.79 -0.31
N PHE A 82 -8.17 0.07 -1.08
CA PHE A 82 -9.51 0.55 -1.44
C PHE A 82 -10.45 0.63 -0.23
N ALA A 83 -10.41 -0.34 0.68
CA ALA A 83 -11.26 -0.33 1.89
C ALA A 83 -10.95 0.83 2.84
N MET A 84 -9.70 1.26 2.89
CA MET A 84 -9.23 2.38 3.72
C MET A 84 -9.23 3.73 2.98
N ALA A 85 -9.66 3.75 1.70
CA ALA A 85 -9.60 4.91 0.82
C ALA A 85 -8.19 5.56 0.82
N LEU A 86 -7.17 4.74 0.59
CA LEU A 86 -5.78 5.21 0.53
C LEU A 86 -5.52 6.00 -0.76
N THR A 87 -4.67 7.02 -0.65
CA THR A 87 -4.08 7.71 -1.79
C THR A 87 -3.10 6.81 -2.55
N LEU A 88 -2.72 7.19 -3.77
CA LEU A 88 -1.69 6.48 -4.52
C LEU A 88 -0.37 6.36 -3.73
N ARG A 89 0.08 7.45 -3.10
CA ARG A 89 1.30 7.47 -2.28
C ARG A 89 1.17 6.53 -1.07
N GLU A 90 0.03 6.56 -0.37
CA GLU A 90 -0.19 5.65 0.76
C GLU A 90 -0.25 4.19 0.31
N THR A 91 -0.84 3.92 -0.85
CA THR A 91 -0.97 2.58 -1.43
C THR A 91 0.39 2.00 -1.83
N ASN A 92 1.22 2.76 -2.54
CA ASN A 92 2.57 2.29 -2.92
C ASN A 92 3.44 2.01 -1.69
N ARG A 93 3.35 2.84 -0.65
CA ARG A 93 4.01 2.54 0.64
C ARG A 93 3.53 1.24 1.26
N ALA A 94 2.23 0.97 1.23
CA ALA A 94 1.69 -0.30 1.74
C ALA A 94 2.19 -1.49 0.90
N LEU A 95 2.27 -1.35 -0.43
CA LEU A 95 2.82 -2.38 -1.32
C LEU A 95 4.30 -2.65 -1.01
N THR A 96 5.10 -1.60 -0.89
CA THR A 96 6.53 -1.70 -0.54
C THR A 96 6.74 -2.31 0.84
N ALA A 97 5.97 -1.88 1.86
CA ALA A 97 6.02 -2.44 3.22
C ALA A 97 5.56 -3.91 3.28
N ALA A 98 4.78 -4.37 2.29
CA ALA A 98 4.38 -5.76 2.12
C ALA A 98 5.38 -6.59 1.30
N GLY A 99 6.45 -5.97 0.78
CA GLY A 99 7.44 -6.64 -0.06
C GLY A 99 6.93 -7.01 -1.45
N VAL A 100 5.90 -6.32 -1.96
CA VAL A 100 5.34 -6.53 -3.30
C VAL A 100 5.54 -5.30 -4.18
N SER A 101 5.45 -5.47 -5.49
CA SER A 101 5.65 -4.37 -6.43
C SER A 101 4.61 -3.25 -6.28
N GLU A 102 5.09 -2.01 -6.32
CA GLU A 102 4.27 -0.80 -6.42
C GLU A 102 3.40 -0.78 -7.68
N LEU A 103 2.44 0.14 -7.75
CA LEU A 103 1.65 0.37 -8.96
C LEU A 103 2.48 1.08 -10.03
N TYR A 104 2.53 0.50 -11.23
CA TYR A 104 3.30 1.03 -12.35
C TYR A 104 2.39 1.51 -13.48
N CYS A 105 2.41 2.82 -13.77
CA CYS A 105 1.46 3.43 -14.71
C CYS A 105 1.54 2.93 -16.16
N LYS A 106 2.62 2.26 -16.58
CA LYS A 106 2.72 1.65 -17.91
C LYS A 106 2.14 0.24 -17.97
N ASP A 107 1.88 -0.38 -16.82
CA ASP A 107 1.09 -1.60 -16.76
C ASP A 107 -0.40 -1.26 -16.91
N ARG A 108 -1.09 -1.96 -17.81
CA ARG A 108 -2.47 -1.64 -18.19
C ARG A 108 -3.45 -1.83 -17.03
N ARG A 109 -3.25 -2.88 -16.22
CA ARG A 109 -4.06 -3.17 -15.05
C ARG A 109 -3.83 -2.12 -13.97
N ASP A 110 -2.59 -1.79 -13.70
CA ASP A 110 -2.21 -0.78 -12.71
C ASP A 110 -2.69 0.62 -13.09
N ALA A 111 -2.68 0.99 -14.37
CA ALA A 111 -3.21 2.28 -14.82
C ALA A 111 -4.69 2.46 -14.45
N ILE A 112 -5.50 1.39 -14.58
CA ILE A 112 -6.93 1.39 -14.18
C ILE A 112 -7.05 1.51 -12.66
N ILE A 113 -6.21 0.78 -11.91
CA ILE A 113 -6.21 0.82 -10.44
C ILE A 113 -5.82 2.22 -9.93
N ILE A 114 -4.76 2.80 -10.48
CA ILE A 114 -4.31 4.18 -10.16
C ILE A 114 -5.43 5.17 -10.41
N PHE A 115 -6.08 5.11 -11.58
CA PHE A 115 -7.19 5.98 -11.93
C PHE A 115 -8.36 5.86 -10.93
N CYS A 116 -8.66 4.64 -10.47
CA CYS A 116 -9.72 4.40 -9.50
C CYS A 116 -9.35 4.90 -8.09
N LEU A 117 -8.09 4.72 -7.66
CA LEU A 117 -7.60 5.23 -6.37
C LEU A 117 -7.69 6.75 -6.30
N ASP A 118 -7.22 7.45 -7.35
CA ASP A 118 -7.23 8.91 -7.43
C ASP A 118 -8.63 9.51 -7.32
N ARG A 119 -9.64 8.80 -7.85
CA ARG A 119 -11.05 9.22 -7.83
C ARG A 119 -11.81 8.74 -6.60
N GLY A 120 -11.17 8.05 -5.66
CA GLY A 120 -11.83 7.51 -4.46
C GLY A 120 -12.88 6.45 -4.79
N CYS A 121 -12.69 5.68 -5.86
CA CYS A 121 -13.59 4.58 -6.22
C CYS A 121 -13.66 3.52 -5.11
N SER A 122 -14.79 2.83 -5.02
CA SER A 122 -14.92 1.64 -4.16
C SER A 122 -14.19 0.42 -4.75
N LEU A 123 -13.92 -0.58 -3.90
CA LEU A 123 -13.35 -1.87 -4.32
C LEU A 123 -14.24 -2.57 -5.37
N GLN A 124 -15.57 -2.44 -5.25
CA GLN A 124 -16.48 -2.95 -6.26
C GLN A 124 -16.27 -2.23 -7.60
N LYS A 125 -16.21 -0.89 -7.58
CA LYS A 125 -16.13 -0.10 -8.80
C LYS A 125 -14.84 -0.35 -9.59
N VAL A 126 -13.70 -0.49 -8.92
CA VAL A 126 -12.44 -0.84 -9.60
C VAL A 126 -12.49 -2.24 -10.20
N ASN A 127 -13.13 -3.22 -9.54
CA ASN A 127 -13.31 -4.55 -10.10
C ASN A 127 -14.19 -4.51 -11.37
N GLU A 128 -15.24 -3.69 -11.39
CA GLU A 128 -16.08 -3.48 -12.58
C GLU A 128 -15.29 -2.86 -13.75
N GLU A 129 -14.46 -1.85 -13.50
CA GLU A 129 -13.62 -1.26 -14.56
C GLU A 129 -12.55 -2.24 -15.06
N LEU A 130 -11.88 -2.98 -14.16
CA LEU A 130 -10.93 -4.01 -14.55
C LEU A 130 -11.58 -5.06 -15.45
N TYR A 131 -12.75 -5.57 -15.05
CA TYR A 131 -13.51 -6.51 -15.85
C TYR A 131 -13.91 -5.93 -17.21
N ARG A 132 -14.41 -4.68 -17.24
CA ARG A 132 -14.80 -3.97 -18.47
C ARG A 132 -13.65 -3.86 -19.47
N PHE A 133 -12.41 -3.70 -19.00
CA PHE A 133 -11.22 -3.62 -19.86
C PHE A 133 -10.56 -4.97 -20.14
N GLY A 134 -11.13 -6.08 -19.63
CA GLY A 134 -10.60 -7.44 -19.82
C GLY A 134 -9.38 -7.75 -18.96
N GLU A 135 -9.15 -6.99 -17.89
CA GLU A 135 -8.07 -7.20 -16.94
C GLU A 135 -8.52 -8.08 -15.76
N LYS A 136 -7.57 -8.77 -15.11
CA LYS A 136 -7.87 -9.57 -13.92
C LYS A 136 -8.34 -8.66 -12.77
N THR A 137 -9.47 -9.00 -12.15
CA THR A 137 -10.01 -8.32 -10.97
C THR A 137 -9.06 -8.40 -9.76
N ILE A 138 -9.29 -7.56 -8.77
CA ILE A 138 -8.57 -7.58 -7.48
C ILE A 138 -9.10 -8.70 -6.59
N CYS A 139 -10.42 -8.94 -6.62
CA CYS A 139 -11.09 -10.01 -5.88
C CYS A 139 -11.29 -11.27 -6.72
#